data_AF-A0A3D4PEF8-F1
#
_entry.id   AF-A0A3D4PEF8-F1
#
_cell.length_a   1.000
_cell.length_b   1.000
_cell.length_c   1.000
_cell.angle_alpha   90.00
_cell.angle_beta   90.00
_cell.angle_gamma   90.00
#
_symmetry.space_group_name_H-M   'P 1'
#
loop_
_entity.id
_entity.type
_entity.pdbx_description
1 polymer ?
#
loop_
_entity_poly.entity_id
_entity_poly.type
_entity_poly.pdbx_seq_one_letter_code
_entity_poly.pdbx_strand_id
1 'polypeptide(L)'
;GHRVGWNTASPTQILRQTNYALPIPDALYPYEDYEIVLPFGRFGKSEEASLQKILQTVQPWGETPLYLSIQSALRDMNSKSLGGKQQIIVITDGINKQLNPSADKYVSLSTLLGENFGQTEVNIVGFGIEASDSQTAAREFEQLASRTGGEYVEINDAGSLLQKASGYFNKQEFTVSASEQTSLKQQTFTQPAGQPVRLNMEFNELIPATVNFSGNNAQLVLTPGDHYQLVSNSQKRRLESLPYTNRSPSYTSLRNAAGSSRYQLGVHRPTLTKESMNVELSLQDVELRPINKPTAYRVILRPIAKQRILDVQQYVIAGNAFMTDKPAPVISISALNWPREATSVQVTCAILEEEIPADAYSTLAQLKSDSRVALLDAKVVKEDPNLLILVQNLGSTSLLIKPTETLISTQTEVDSQNELLITRLYFTTPLDQEQVQNLKFHVLDTSRQSWLHNYATPVTVPVDIEDTLKP
;
A
#
# COMPACT_ATOMS: atom_id res chain seq x y z
N GLY A 1 32.35 3.40 -18.01
CA GLY A 1 32.50 2.11 -18.71
C GLY A 1 32.30 1.01 -17.70
N HIS A 2 31.82 -0.14 -18.15
CA HIS A 2 31.69 -1.33 -17.32
C HIS A 2 31.94 -2.65 -18.06
N ARG A 3 32.00 -2.66 -19.40
CA ARG A 3 32.09 -3.88 -20.22
C ARG A 3 33.49 -4.14 -20.74
N VAL A 4 34.24 -3.09 -21.08
CA VAL A 4 35.60 -3.21 -21.63
C VAL A 4 36.56 -2.17 -21.06
N GLY A 5 37.83 -2.53 -20.92
CA GLY A 5 38.86 -1.67 -20.36
C GLY A 5 40.23 -1.96 -20.97
N TRP A 6 41.20 -1.07 -20.79
CA TRP A 6 42.57 -1.31 -21.21
C TRP A 6 43.29 -2.22 -20.23
N ASN A 7 44.11 -3.14 -20.75
CA ASN A 7 45.06 -3.86 -19.93
C ASN A 7 46.14 -2.90 -19.43
N THR A 8 46.22 -2.69 -18.11
CA THR A 8 47.20 -1.79 -17.49
C THR A 8 48.64 -2.27 -17.66
N ALA A 9 48.87 -3.58 -17.84
CA ALA A 9 50.17 -4.16 -18.13
C ALA A 9 50.50 -4.15 -19.64
N SER A 10 49.51 -3.95 -20.51
CA SER A 10 49.67 -3.93 -21.97
C SER A 10 48.64 -2.98 -22.60
N PRO A 11 48.91 -1.65 -22.62
CA PRO A 11 47.92 -0.61 -22.93
C PRO A 11 47.33 -0.62 -24.35
N THR A 12 47.73 -1.57 -25.19
CA THR A 12 47.17 -1.82 -26.53
C THR A 12 46.15 -2.95 -26.55
N GLN A 13 46.00 -3.69 -25.44
CA GLN A 13 45.10 -4.83 -25.34
C GLN A 13 43.80 -4.44 -24.59
N ILE A 14 42.66 -4.81 -25.17
CA ILE A 14 41.35 -4.64 -24.56
C ILE A 14 41.01 -5.88 -23.72
N LEU A 15 40.58 -5.65 -22.48
CA LEU A 15 40.05 -6.65 -21.57
C LEU A 15 38.53 -6.54 -21.52
N ARG A 16 37.85 -7.68 -21.66
CA ARG A 16 36.39 -7.82 -21.58
C ARG A 16 35.99 -8.30 -20.20
N GLN A 17 34.91 -7.75 -19.66
CA GLN A 17 34.33 -8.24 -18.42
C GLN A 17 33.78 -9.65 -18.62
N THR A 18 34.10 -10.59 -17.73
CA THR A 18 33.70 -12.01 -17.87
C THR A 18 32.37 -12.34 -17.23
N ASN A 19 31.93 -11.52 -16.27
CA ASN A 19 30.76 -11.81 -15.44
C ASN A 19 29.52 -10.96 -15.81
N TYR A 20 29.60 -10.19 -16.90
CA TYR A 20 28.51 -9.33 -17.33
C TYR A 20 27.33 -10.13 -17.87
N ALA A 21 26.10 -9.76 -17.50
CA ALA A 21 24.89 -10.52 -17.84
C ALA A 21 24.51 -10.51 -19.33
N LEU A 22 24.95 -9.51 -20.10
CA LEU A 22 24.57 -9.34 -21.50
C LEU A 22 25.76 -9.53 -22.46
N PRO A 23 25.51 -9.84 -23.75
CA PRO A 23 26.57 -9.92 -24.75
C PRO A 23 27.34 -8.60 -24.90
N ILE A 24 28.67 -8.67 -24.92
CA ILE A 24 29.54 -7.52 -25.14
C ILE A 24 29.91 -7.45 -26.62
N PRO A 25 29.64 -6.34 -27.35
CA PRO A 25 29.95 -6.23 -28.78
C PRO A 25 31.42 -6.47 -29.09
N ASP A 26 31.73 -7.18 -30.19
CA ASP A 26 33.10 -7.58 -30.55
C ASP A 26 34.03 -6.39 -30.85
N ALA A 27 33.48 -5.30 -31.36
CA ALA A 27 34.21 -4.09 -31.74
C ALA A 27 34.09 -2.95 -30.70
N LEU A 28 33.75 -3.24 -29.44
CA LEU A 28 33.61 -2.23 -28.40
C LEU A 28 34.97 -1.80 -27.84
N TYR A 29 35.22 -0.48 -27.82
CA TYR A 29 36.41 0.12 -27.21
C TYR A 29 36.07 0.84 -25.88
N PRO A 30 37.02 0.94 -24.93
CA PRO A 30 36.78 1.61 -23.64
C PRO A 30 36.28 3.05 -23.76
N TYR A 31 36.81 3.82 -24.71
CA TYR A 31 36.44 5.22 -24.89
C TYR A 31 34.99 5.41 -25.37
N GLU A 32 34.31 4.37 -25.86
CA GLU A 32 32.92 4.47 -26.34
C GLU A 32 31.98 3.53 -25.57
N ASP A 33 32.43 3.01 -24.43
CA ASP A 33 31.66 2.09 -23.62
C ASP A 33 30.51 2.80 -22.87
N TYR A 34 29.39 2.96 -23.56
CA TYR A 34 28.08 3.36 -23.02
C TYR A 34 26.99 2.37 -23.45
N GLU A 35 25.94 2.27 -22.65
CA GLU A 35 24.85 1.33 -22.90
C GLU A 35 23.50 1.90 -22.47
N ILE A 36 22.47 1.67 -23.30
CA ILE A 36 21.08 1.88 -22.92
C ILE A 36 20.55 0.52 -22.42
N VAL A 37 20.68 0.30 -21.11
CA VAL A 37 20.29 -0.96 -20.45
C VAL A 37 18.79 -1.22 -20.55
N LEU A 38 18.01 -0.16 -20.36
CA LEU A 38 16.57 -0.15 -20.62
C LEU A 38 16.27 1.03 -21.54
N PRO A 39 15.56 0.79 -22.66
CA PRO A 39 15.14 1.88 -23.52
C PRO A 39 14.18 2.80 -22.75
N PHE A 40 14.24 4.10 -23.03
CA PHE A 40 13.30 5.05 -22.43
C PHE A 40 11.85 4.62 -22.72
N GLY A 41 11.01 4.55 -21.69
CA GLY A 41 9.68 3.95 -21.78
C GLY A 41 9.03 3.75 -20.41
N ARG A 42 7.89 3.06 -20.37
CA ARG A 42 7.18 2.75 -19.11
C ARG A 42 8.01 1.76 -18.29
N PHE A 43 8.29 2.11 -17.03
CA PHE A 43 8.96 1.24 -16.07
C PHE A 43 7.93 0.49 -15.22
N GLY A 44 7.95 -0.85 -15.26
CA GLY A 44 7.09 -1.73 -14.48
C GLY A 44 7.86 -2.93 -13.93
N LYS A 45 7.12 -3.91 -13.39
CA LYS A 45 7.71 -5.09 -12.72
C LYS A 45 8.60 -5.93 -13.64
N SER A 46 8.27 -6.02 -14.94
CA SER A 46 9.07 -6.75 -15.93
C SER A 46 10.41 -6.07 -16.19
N GLU A 47 10.39 -4.75 -16.31
CA GLU A 47 11.59 -3.93 -16.53
C GLU A 47 12.47 -3.95 -15.27
N GLU A 48 11.87 -3.85 -14.09
CA GLU A 48 12.55 -3.96 -12.79
C GLU A 48 13.29 -5.30 -12.65
N ALA A 49 12.60 -6.42 -12.90
CA ALA A 49 13.21 -7.75 -12.80
C ALA A 49 14.36 -7.95 -13.81
N SER A 50 14.26 -7.34 -14.99
CA SER A 50 15.30 -7.38 -16.01
C SER A 50 16.51 -6.54 -15.59
N LEU A 51 16.26 -5.34 -15.06
CA LEU A 51 17.29 -4.43 -14.57
C LEU A 51 18.06 -5.02 -13.38
N GLN A 52 17.38 -5.65 -12.42
CA GLN A 52 18.03 -6.27 -11.26
C GLN A 52 19.08 -7.31 -11.65
N LYS A 53 18.80 -8.12 -12.67
CA LYS A 53 19.77 -9.12 -13.18
C LYS A 53 21.04 -8.46 -13.72
N ILE A 54 20.90 -7.32 -14.40
CA ILE A 54 22.02 -6.60 -14.99
C ILE A 54 22.82 -5.89 -13.90
N LEU A 55 22.15 -5.15 -13.01
CA LEU A 55 22.80 -4.41 -11.91
C LEU A 55 23.63 -5.31 -10.98
N GLN A 56 23.24 -6.58 -10.79
CA GLN A 56 24.02 -7.56 -10.03
C GLN A 56 25.36 -7.96 -10.69
N THR A 57 25.53 -7.67 -11.97
CA THR A 57 26.72 -8.05 -12.77
C THR A 57 27.59 -6.88 -13.19
N VAL A 58 27.10 -5.64 -13.07
CA VAL A 58 27.85 -4.43 -13.41
C VAL A 58 29.01 -4.26 -12.43
N GLN A 59 30.21 -4.02 -12.97
CA GLN A 59 31.39 -3.65 -12.19
C GLN A 59 32.03 -2.41 -12.82
N PRO A 60 32.62 -1.50 -12.02
CA PRO A 60 33.39 -0.39 -12.57
C PRO A 60 34.57 -0.94 -13.38
N TRP A 61 34.59 -0.64 -14.69
CA TRP A 61 35.55 -1.24 -15.61
C TRP A 61 35.79 -0.34 -16.82
N GLY A 62 37.04 0.09 -17.06
CA GLY A 62 37.38 0.91 -18.23
C GLY A 62 37.26 2.42 -17.98
N GLU A 63 36.84 3.16 -19.01
CA GLU A 63 36.91 4.63 -19.08
C GLU A 63 35.57 5.33 -18.84
N THR A 64 35.55 6.67 -18.79
CA THR A 64 34.38 7.49 -18.43
C THR A 64 33.95 8.38 -19.60
N PRO A 65 33.27 7.85 -20.64
CA PRO A 65 32.69 8.63 -21.74
C PRO A 65 31.38 9.31 -21.29
N LEU A 66 31.48 10.19 -20.28
CA LEU A 66 30.35 10.80 -19.58
C LEU A 66 29.45 11.59 -20.52
N TYR A 67 30.04 12.48 -21.32
CA TYR A 67 29.26 13.37 -22.19
C TYR A 67 28.64 12.63 -23.37
N LEU A 68 29.31 11.57 -23.87
CA LEU A 68 28.74 10.66 -24.84
C LEU A 68 27.51 9.94 -24.27
N SER A 69 27.56 9.53 -23.00
CA SER A 69 26.46 8.85 -22.32
C SER A 69 25.25 9.79 -22.15
N ILE A 70 25.48 11.04 -21.72
CA ILE A 70 24.42 12.04 -21.57
C ILE A 70 23.79 12.38 -22.94
N GLN A 71 24.63 12.60 -23.97
CA GLN A 71 24.15 12.87 -25.33
C GLN A 71 23.30 11.72 -25.86
N SER A 72 23.72 10.48 -25.63
CA SER A 72 23.00 9.28 -26.08
C SER A 72 21.66 9.13 -25.37
N ALA A 73 21.61 9.37 -24.05
CA ALA A 73 20.37 9.37 -23.29
C ALA A 73 19.39 10.45 -23.77
N LEU A 74 19.88 11.68 -23.99
CA LEU A 74 19.08 12.79 -24.53
C LEU A 74 18.50 12.44 -25.91
N ARG A 75 19.29 11.83 -26.79
CA ARG A 75 18.84 11.41 -28.13
C ARG A 75 17.78 10.30 -28.06
N ASP A 76 17.95 9.29 -27.20
CA ASP A 76 16.92 8.25 -27.00
C ASP A 76 15.62 8.87 -26.47
N MET A 77 15.71 9.79 -25.50
CA MET A 77 14.56 10.52 -24.98
C MET A 77 13.86 11.37 -26.05
N ASN A 78 14.61 12.19 -26.79
CA ASN A 78 14.07 13.06 -27.84
C ASN A 78 13.44 12.28 -29.00
N SER A 79 13.90 11.05 -29.26
CA SER A 79 13.29 10.18 -30.28
C SER A 79 11.86 9.73 -29.92
N LYS A 80 11.48 9.85 -28.64
CA LYS A 80 10.20 9.40 -28.10
C LYS A 80 9.42 10.63 -27.63
N SER A 81 8.46 11.09 -28.44
CA SER A 81 7.60 12.24 -28.11
C SER A 81 6.77 11.97 -26.84
N LEU A 82 7.31 12.32 -25.69
CA LEU A 82 6.70 12.09 -24.38
C LEU A 82 6.47 13.43 -23.71
N GLY A 83 5.20 13.82 -23.57
CA GLY A 83 4.83 15.00 -22.78
C GLY A 83 5.15 14.82 -21.30
N GLY A 84 5.34 15.92 -20.58
CA GLY A 84 5.65 15.94 -19.15
C GLY A 84 7.02 16.50 -18.83
N LYS A 85 7.36 16.53 -17.53
CA LYS A 85 8.68 16.96 -17.04
C LYS A 85 9.72 15.89 -17.37
N GLN A 86 10.81 16.30 -18.01
CA GLN A 86 11.90 15.42 -18.45
C GLN A 86 13.15 15.71 -17.62
N GLN A 87 13.85 14.66 -17.19
CA GLN A 87 15.10 14.81 -16.45
C GLN A 87 16.07 13.68 -16.75
N ILE A 88 17.36 14.02 -16.81
CA ILE A 88 18.49 13.10 -16.82
C ILE A 88 19.17 13.25 -15.46
N ILE A 89 19.37 12.14 -14.75
CA ILE A 89 20.10 12.10 -13.48
C ILE A 89 21.40 11.37 -13.74
N VAL A 90 22.51 12.06 -13.54
CA VAL A 90 23.87 11.56 -13.74
C VAL A 90 24.49 11.32 -12.38
N ILE A 91 25.03 10.12 -12.16
CA ILE A 91 25.81 9.79 -10.97
C ILE A 91 27.20 9.40 -11.47
N THR A 92 28.24 10.13 -11.02
CA THR A 92 29.61 9.92 -11.50
C THR A 92 30.61 10.15 -10.37
N ASP A 93 31.71 9.39 -10.37
CA ASP A 93 32.85 9.53 -9.46
C ASP A 93 34.03 10.30 -10.09
N GLY A 94 33.88 10.75 -11.34
CA GLY A 94 34.92 11.49 -12.05
C GLY A 94 34.42 12.31 -13.23
N ILE A 95 35.36 12.98 -13.90
CA ILE A 95 35.12 13.81 -15.08
C ILE A 95 35.06 12.98 -16.37
N ASN A 96 34.68 13.62 -17.47
CA ASN A 96 34.73 13.00 -18.79
C ASN A 96 36.19 12.66 -19.17
N LYS A 97 36.51 11.36 -19.24
CA LYS A 97 37.87 10.87 -19.45
C LYS A 97 37.87 9.70 -20.44
N GLN A 98 38.43 9.96 -21.62
CA GLN A 98 38.53 9.01 -22.74
C GLN A 98 39.97 9.01 -23.29
N LEU A 99 40.60 7.85 -23.46
CA LEU A 99 41.93 7.74 -24.06
C LEU A 99 41.83 7.56 -25.58
N ASN A 100 42.42 8.49 -26.32
CA ASN A 100 42.50 8.47 -27.79
C ASN A 100 41.17 8.10 -28.50
N PRO A 101 40.04 8.74 -28.16
CA PRO A 101 38.77 8.45 -28.79
C PRO A 101 38.80 8.81 -30.29
N SER A 102 38.06 8.05 -31.10
CA SER A 102 37.79 8.50 -32.47
C SER A 102 36.95 9.78 -32.45
N ALA A 103 37.09 10.62 -33.49
CA ALA A 103 36.49 11.95 -33.53
C ALA A 103 34.94 11.92 -33.40
N ASP A 104 34.29 10.86 -33.86
CA ASP A 104 32.85 10.65 -33.79
C ASP A 104 32.36 10.11 -32.42
N LYS A 105 33.29 9.68 -31.56
CA LYS A 105 33.00 9.12 -30.23
C LYS A 105 33.43 10.03 -29.08
N TYR A 106 34.15 11.11 -29.38
CA TYR A 106 34.47 12.14 -28.40
C TYR A 106 33.40 13.22 -28.39
N VAL A 107 32.74 13.40 -27.25
CA VAL A 107 31.80 14.50 -27.03
C VAL A 107 32.42 15.45 -26.02
N SER A 108 32.69 16.69 -26.43
CA SER A 108 33.11 17.74 -25.50
C SER A 108 31.91 18.35 -24.78
N LEU A 109 32.16 19.06 -23.68
CA LEU A 109 31.12 19.86 -23.01
C LEU A 109 30.49 20.87 -23.96
N SER A 110 31.27 21.54 -24.81
CA SER A 110 30.75 22.52 -25.77
C SER A 110 29.83 21.89 -26.81
N THR A 111 30.18 20.71 -27.31
CA THR A 111 29.31 19.93 -28.21
C THR A 111 28.02 19.53 -27.52
N LEU A 112 28.11 19.03 -26.28
CA LEU A 112 26.94 18.65 -25.50
C LEU A 112 26.01 19.83 -25.22
N LEU A 113 26.54 20.99 -24.82
CA LEU A 113 25.76 22.22 -24.56
C LEU A 113 25.08 22.77 -25.82
N GLY A 114 25.53 22.38 -27.01
CA GLY A 114 24.92 22.71 -28.30
C GLY A 114 23.75 21.81 -28.69
N GLU A 115 23.50 20.71 -27.96
CA GLU A 115 22.37 19.83 -28.19
C GLU A 115 21.03 20.47 -27.79
N ASN A 116 19.93 19.97 -28.37
CA ASN A 116 18.59 20.43 -28.02
C ASN A 116 18.06 19.70 -26.79
N PHE A 117 18.19 20.33 -25.62
CA PHE A 117 17.65 19.81 -24.35
C PHE A 117 16.14 20.02 -24.19
N GLY A 118 15.52 20.95 -24.93
CA GLY A 118 14.11 21.28 -24.76
C GLY A 118 13.79 21.65 -23.30
N GLN A 119 12.95 20.83 -22.64
CA GLN A 119 12.55 20.97 -21.23
C GLN A 119 13.25 19.92 -20.32
N THR A 120 14.31 19.27 -20.82
CA THR A 120 15.04 18.23 -20.07
C THR A 120 16.04 18.87 -19.12
N GLU A 121 15.82 18.67 -17.81
CA GLU A 121 16.78 19.04 -16.75
C GLU A 121 17.91 18.01 -16.68
N VAL A 122 19.18 18.43 -16.62
CA VAL A 122 20.32 17.53 -16.32
C VAL A 122 20.79 17.77 -14.90
N ASN A 123 20.53 16.81 -14.02
CA ASN A 123 20.97 16.83 -12.63
C ASN A 123 22.19 15.92 -12.47
N ILE A 124 23.23 16.39 -11.79
CA ILE A 124 24.50 15.68 -11.66
C ILE A 124 24.84 15.52 -10.18
N VAL A 125 25.08 14.28 -9.77
CA VAL A 125 25.58 13.92 -8.45
C VAL A 125 27.00 13.41 -8.59
N GLY A 126 27.96 14.23 -8.18
CA GLY A 126 29.35 13.82 -8.01
C GLY A 126 29.52 12.99 -6.76
N PHE A 127 29.93 11.73 -6.87
CA PHE A 127 30.08 10.82 -5.74
C PHE A 127 31.54 10.43 -5.53
N GLY A 128 32.19 11.00 -4.52
CA GLY A 128 33.59 10.70 -4.22
C GLY A 128 34.56 11.13 -5.32
N ILE A 129 34.33 12.30 -5.93
CA ILE A 129 35.20 12.85 -6.97
C ILE A 129 36.61 13.05 -6.41
N GLU A 130 37.62 12.54 -7.13
CA GLU A 130 39.02 12.72 -6.74
C GLU A 130 39.39 14.21 -6.64
N ALA A 131 40.21 14.56 -5.66
CA ALA A 131 40.60 15.96 -5.42
C ALA A 131 41.29 16.61 -6.65
N SER A 132 41.97 15.82 -7.49
CA SER A 132 42.57 16.31 -8.75
C SER A 132 41.54 16.73 -9.79
N ASP A 133 40.34 16.15 -9.73
CA ASP A 133 39.29 16.29 -10.73
C ASP A 133 38.17 17.23 -10.25
N SER A 134 38.06 17.46 -8.94
CA SER A 134 36.98 18.25 -8.30
C SER A 134 36.81 19.66 -8.89
N GLN A 135 37.90 20.40 -9.16
CA GLN A 135 37.77 21.74 -9.73
C GLN A 135 37.21 21.73 -11.16
N THR A 136 37.64 20.76 -11.97
CA THR A 136 37.15 20.59 -13.34
C THR A 136 35.70 20.13 -13.32
N ALA A 137 35.38 19.13 -12.49
CA ALA A 137 34.02 18.64 -12.28
C ALA A 137 33.07 19.78 -11.87
N ALA A 138 33.40 20.54 -10.83
CA ALA A 138 32.58 21.65 -10.37
C ALA A 138 32.33 22.68 -11.48
N ARG A 139 33.35 23.05 -12.24
CA ARG A 139 33.19 24.02 -13.34
C ARG A 139 32.29 23.46 -14.46
N GLU A 140 32.58 22.26 -14.92
CA GLU A 140 31.92 21.69 -16.11
C GLU A 140 30.50 21.22 -15.81
N PHE A 141 30.28 20.60 -14.63
CA PHE A 141 28.99 20.07 -14.22
C PHE A 141 28.02 21.19 -13.83
N GLU A 142 28.49 22.22 -13.12
CA GLU A 142 27.67 23.41 -12.83
C GLU A 142 27.24 24.11 -14.12
N GLN A 143 28.14 24.21 -15.11
CA GLN A 143 27.83 24.80 -16.41
C GLN A 143 26.75 24.00 -17.16
N LEU A 144 26.79 22.67 -17.13
CA LEU A 144 25.78 21.82 -17.76
C LEU A 144 24.44 21.85 -17.03
N ALA A 145 24.47 21.72 -15.70
CA ALA A 145 23.28 21.74 -14.87
C ALA A 145 22.52 23.07 -14.98
N SER A 146 23.22 24.20 -14.82
CA SER A 146 22.62 25.53 -14.92
C SER A 146 22.05 25.82 -16.32
N ARG A 147 22.70 25.34 -17.39
CA ARG A 147 22.20 25.51 -18.77
C ARG A 147 20.86 24.81 -19.00
N THR A 148 20.61 23.70 -18.30
CA THR A 148 19.45 22.83 -18.51
C THR A 148 18.38 22.99 -17.42
N GLY A 149 18.61 23.86 -16.43
CA GLY A 149 17.71 24.03 -15.28
C GLY A 149 17.80 22.91 -14.24
N GLY A 150 18.82 22.06 -14.32
CA GLY A 150 19.14 21.07 -13.30
C GLY A 150 20.08 21.62 -12.22
N GLU A 151 20.63 20.73 -11.40
CA GLU A 151 21.59 21.07 -10.35
C GLU A 151 22.81 20.14 -10.36
N TYR A 152 23.96 20.64 -9.90
CA TYR A 152 25.13 19.84 -9.55
C TYR A 152 25.29 19.80 -8.03
N VAL A 153 25.57 18.62 -7.48
CA VAL A 153 25.95 18.46 -6.07
C VAL A 153 27.05 17.41 -5.93
N GLU A 154 28.00 17.69 -5.05
CA GLU A 154 29.06 16.76 -4.67
C GLU A 154 28.72 16.11 -3.33
N ILE A 155 28.82 14.79 -3.26
CA ILE A 155 28.44 13.94 -2.13
C ILE A 155 29.56 12.94 -1.86
N ASN A 156 29.85 12.71 -0.58
CA ASN A 156 30.96 11.84 -0.15
C ASN A 156 30.51 10.60 0.63
N ASP A 157 29.20 10.40 0.81
CA ASP A 157 28.65 9.25 1.54
C ASP A 157 27.41 8.66 0.84
N ALA A 158 27.25 7.34 0.99
CA ALA A 158 26.21 6.60 0.28
C ALA A 158 24.79 6.95 0.76
N GLY A 159 24.62 7.38 2.01
CA GLY A 159 23.31 7.75 2.57
C GLY A 159 22.77 9.02 1.91
N SER A 160 23.61 10.04 1.82
CA SER A 160 23.31 11.30 1.13
C SER A 160 23.05 11.08 -0.37
N LEU A 161 23.78 10.15 -1.02
CA LEU A 161 23.53 9.78 -2.42
C LEU A 161 22.11 9.23 -2.60
N LEU A 162 21.70 8.27 -1.76
CA LEU A 162 20.37 7.69 -1.81
C LEU A 162 19.28 8.74 -1.54
N GLN A 163 19.49 9.62 -0.58
CA GLN A 163 18.56 10.70 -0.28
C GLN A 163 18.40 11.67 -1.46
N LYS A 164 19.52 12.10 -2.07
CA LYS A 164 19.50 13.03 -3.20
C LYS A 164 18.89 12.40 -4.44
N ALA A 165 19.30 11.18 -4.78
CA ALA A 165 18.74 10.42 -5.89
C ALA A 165 17.22 10.24 -5.74
N SER A 166 16.76 9.84 -4.54
CA SER A 166 15.33 9.75 -4.23
C SER A 166 14.62 11.10 -4.37
N GLY A 167 15.27 12.21 -3.98
CA GLY A 167 14.76 13.57 -4.15
C GLY A 167 14.42 13.93 -5.60
N TYR A 168 15.24 13.50 -6.57
CA TYR A 168 14.95 13.72 -7.99
C TYR A 168 13.71 12.96 -8.48
N PHE A 169 13.46 11.77 -7.91
CA PHE A 169 12.24 11.00 -8.18
C PHE A 169 11.02 11.55 -7.41
N ASN A 170 11.25 12.21 -6.26
CA ASN A 170 10.22 12.74 -5.35
C ASN A 170 9.77 14.18 -5.64
N LYS A 171 10.14 14.81 -6.76
CA LYS A 171 9.65 16.16 -7.15
C LYS A 171 8.14 16.21 -7.48
N GLN A 172 7.41 15.12 -7.35
CA GLN A 172 5.95 15.10 -7.53
C GLN A 172 5.28 15.23 -6.17
N GLU A 173 4.55 16.32 -5.97
CA GLU A 173 3.77 16.56 -4.77
C GLU A 173 2.31 16.15 -5.00
N PHE A 174 1.66 15.70 -3.93
CA PHE A 174 0.20 15.58 -3.88
C PHE A 174 -0.36 16.57 -2.88
N THR A 175 -1.61 16.96 -3.12
CA THR A 175 -2.36 17.85 -2.26
C THR A 175 -3.58 17.13 -1.71
N VAL A 176 -3.83 17.28 -0.41
CA VAL A 176 -5.07 16.85 0.24
C VAL A 176 -5.81 18.11 0.68
N SER A 177 -7.01 18.32 0.14
CA SER A 177 -7.89 19.43 0.50
C SER A 177 -9.12 18.91 1.22
N ALA A 178 -9.24 19.21 2.51
CA ALA A 178 -10.42 18.98 3.33
C ALA A 178 -11.46 20.08 3.08
N SER A 179 -12.75 19.77 3.26
CA SER A 179 -13.83 20.76 3.10
C SER A 179 -13.76 21.88 4.14
N GLU A 180 -14.39 23.02 3.82
CA GLU A 180 -14.38 24.21 4.69
C GLU A 180 -15.11 24.00 6.04
N GLN A 181 -15.99 23.00 6.12
CA GLN A 181 -16.82 22.70 7.28
C GLN A 181 -16.18 21.65 8.23
N THR A 182 -14.87 21.69 8.38
CA THR A 182 -14.12 20.70 9.18
C THR A 182 -13.54 21.33 10.44
N SER A 183 -13.28 20.53 11.48
CA SER A 183 -12.64 21.04 12.71
C SER A 183 -11.12 21.27 12.55
N LEU A 184 -10.57 20.89 11.39
CA LEU A 184 -9.15 21.00 11.08
C LEU A 184 -8.70 22.47 11.00
N LYS A 185 -7.60 22.77 11.69
CA LYS A 185 -6.95 24.10 11.64
C LYS A 185 -6.39 24.44 10.26
N GLN A 186 -6.04 23.42 9.47
CA GLN A 186 -5.49 23.55 8.14
C GLN A 186 -6.34 22.71 7.19
N GLN A 187 -6.81 23.33 6.10
CA GLN A 187 -7.71 22.68 5.14
C GLN A 187 -6.98 22.11 3.93
N THR A 188 -5.74 22.50 3.67
CA THR A 188 -4.95 22.01 2.53
C THR A 188 -3.56 21.60 2.97
N PHE A 189 -3.16 20.38 2.61
CA PHE A 189 -1.87 19.79 2.94
C PHE A 189 -1.16 19.42 1.64
N THR A 190 0.10 19.82 1.47
CA THR A 190 0.93 19.43 0.33
C THR A 190 2.12 18.63 0.84
N GLN A 191 2.38 17.47 0.23
CA GLN A 191 3.47 16.57 0.60
C GLN A 191 4.10 15.94 -0.64
N PRO A 192 5.40 15.59 -0.61
CA PRO A 192 6.01 14.75 -1.64
C PRO A 192 5.32 13.38 -1.74
N ALA A 193 5.24 12.83 -2.95
CA ALA A 193 4.72 11.49 -3.17
C ALA A 193 5.44 10.46 -2.27
N GLY A 194 4.67 9.56 -1.66
CA GLY A 194 5.17 8.55 -0.72
C GLY A 194 5.32 9.03 0.72
N GLN A 195 5.22 10.33 1.00
CA GLN A 195 5.14 10.85 2.37
C GLN A 195 3.68 10.91 2.86
N PRO A 196 3.39 10.54 4.12
CA PRO A 196 2.03 10.55 4.62
C PRO A 196 1.56 11.97 5.00
N VAL A 197 0.27 12.25 4.76
CA VAL A 197 -0.45 13.34 5.45
C VAL A 197 -1.16 12.73 6.66
N ARG A 198 -0.89 13.25 7.86
CA ARG A 198 -1.58 12.84 9.10
C ARG A 198 -2.53 13.94 9.53
N LEU A 199 -3.79 13.58 9.73
CA LEU A 199 -4.84 14.49 10.19
C LEU A 199 -5.22 14.13 11.62
N ASN A 200 -5.27 15.14 12.49
CA ASN A 200 -5.82 14.97 13.84
C ASN A 200 -7.32 15.22 13.75
N MET A 201 -8.11 14.16 13.95
CA MET A 201 -9.57 14.17 13.79
C MET A 201 -10.23 13.78 15.11
N GLU A 202 -11.37 14.39 15.40
CA GLU A 202 -12.15 14.02 16.57
C GLU A 202 -12.85 12.67 16.37
N PHE A 203 -13.08 11.95 17.46
CA PHE A 203 -13.71 10.65 17.45
C PHE A 203 -15.19 10.76 17.00
N ASN A 204 -15.50 10.27 15.78
CA ASN A 204 -16.74 10.42 14.99
C ASN A 204 -16.80 11.59 14.00
N GLU A 205 -15.70 12.30 13.76
CA GLU A 205 -15.68 13.32 12.71
C GLU A 205 -15.66 12.68 11.31
N LEU A 206 -16.50 13.20 10.41
CA LEU A 206 -16.52 12.84 8.99
C LEU A 206 -15.97 14.03 8.19
N ILE A 207 -14.86 13.84 7.50
CA ILE A 207 -14.22 14.91 6.72
C ILE A 207 -14.25 14.58 5.23
N PRO A 208 -15.13 15.23 4.44
CA PRO A 208 -15.03 15.19 2.99
C PRO A 208 -13.68 15.81 2.56
N ALA A 209 -12.93 15.07 1.76
CA ALA A 209 -11.62 15.49 1.27
C ALA A 209 -11.43 15.15 -0.21
N THR A 210 -10.60 15.94 -0.89
CA THR A 210 -10.14 15.67 -2.25
C THR A 210 -8.63 15.53 -2.24
N VAL A 211 -8.14 14.46 -2.86
CA VAL A 211 -6.70 14.26 -3.10
C VAL A 211 -6.42 14.56 -4.57
N ASN A 212 -5.45 15.44 -4.82
CA ASN A 212 -4.93 15.72 -6.15
C ASN A 212 -3.48 15.25 -6.26
N PHE A 213 -3.16 14.52 -7.32
CA PHE A 213 -1.78 14.20 -7.66
C PHE A 213 -1.59 14.18 -9.18
N SER A 214 -0.74 15.08 -9.68
CA SER A 214 -0.47 15.24 -11.12
C SER A 214 -1.74 15.42 -11.96
N GLY A 215 -2.71 16.19 -11.45
CA GLY A 215 -3.99 16.46 -12.14
C GLY A 215 -5.04 15.34 -12.02
N ASN A 216 -4.69 14.20 -11.43
CA ASN A 216 -5.64 13.14 -11.10
C ASN A 216 -6.27 13.42 -9.75
N ASN A 217 -7.58 13.21 -9.63
CA ASN A 217 -8.31 13.46 -8.39
C ASN A 217 -8.94 12.18 -7.83
N ALA A 218 -9.06 12.13 -6.51
CA ALA A 218 -9.96 11.22 -5.78
C ALA A 218 -10.73 12.00 -4.72
N GLN A 219 -12.02 11.68 -4.58
CA GLN A 219 -12.86 12.17 -3.50
C GLN A 219 -12.98 11.09 -2.43
N LEU A 220 -12.86 11.49 -1.17
CA LEU A 220 -12.85 10.62 0.01
C LEU A 220 -13.73 11.23 1.08
N VAL A 221 -14.28 10.40 1.96
CA VAL A 221 -14.75 10.83 3.29
C VAL A 221 -13.81 10.19 4.30
N LEU A 222 -13.00 11.02 4.95
CA LEU A 222 -12.03 10.60 5.93
C LEU A 222 -12.72 10.44 7.28
N THR A 223 -12.38 9.36 7.98
CA THR A 223 -12.83 9.04 9.33
C THR A 223 -11.63 8.68 10.23
N PRO A 224 -11.73 8.79 11.56
CA PRO A 224 -10.63 8.41 12.45
C PRO A 224 -10.12 6.99 12.19
N GLY A 225 -8.79 6.85 12.13
CA GLY A 225 -8.12 5.56 11.84
C GLY A 225 -8.21 5.11 10.38
N ASP A 226 -8.71 5.93 9.45
CA ASP A 226 -8.55 5.68 8.02
C ASP A 226 -7.09 5.79 7.58
N HIS A 227 -6.73 4.94 6.62
CA HIS A 227 -5.43 4.97 5.96
C HIS A 227 -5.60 4.72 4.47
N TYR A 228 -5.42 5.75 3.65
CA TYR A 228 -5.53 5.61 2.20
C TYR A 228 -4.13 5.56 1.57
N GLN A 229 -3.86 4.52 0.79
CA GLN A 229 -2.69 4.47 -0.11
C GLN A 229 -3.18 4.57 -1.54
N LEU A 230 -2.83 5.66 -2.21
CA LEU A 230 -3.31 5.97 -3.55
C LEU A 230 -2.18 5.92 -4.57
N VAL A 231 -2.49 5.39 -5.76
CA VAL A 231 -1.59 5.33 -6.90
C VAL A 231 -2.23 6.03 -8.10
N SER A 232 -1.40 6.68 -8.91
CA SER A 232 -1.88 7.35 -10.13
C SER A 232 -2.14 6.35 -11.25
N ASN A 233 -3.34 6.40 -11.82
CA ASN A 233 -3.64 5.72 -13.09
C ASN A 233 -3.75 6.76 -14.21
N SER A 234 -2.62 6.99 -14.89
CA SER A 234 -2.51 7.97 -15.97
C SER A 234 -3.40 7.66 -17.18
N GLN A 235 -3.71 6.38 -17.44
CA GLN A 235 -4.60 5.98 -18.54
C GLN A 235 -6.05 6.37 -18.25
N LYS A 236 -6.51 6.17 -17.02
CA LYS A 236 -7.88 6.49 -16.59
C LYS A 236 -8.02 7.92 -16.02
N ARG A 237 -6.93 8.68 -15.94
CA ARG A 237 -6.86 10.03 -15.36
C ARG A 237 -7.49 10.14 -13.97
N ARG A 238 -7.20 9.17 -13.10
CA ARG A 238 -7.74 9.12 -11.73
C ARG A 238 -6.75 8.51 -10.74
N LEU A 239 -6.99 8.72 -9.46
CA LEU A 239 -6.28 8.01 -8.39
C LEU A 239 -7.02 6.71 -8.06
N GLU A 240 -6.26 5.63 -7.89
CA GLU A 240 -6.75 4.31 -7.52
C GLU A 240 -6.19 3.91 -6.14
N SER A 241 -6.98 3.20 -5.36
CA SER A 241 -6.54 2.61 -4.09
C SER A 241 -5.62 1.43 -4.33
N LEU A 242 -4.54 1.35 -3.55
CA LEU A 242 -3.67 0.18 -3.54
C LEU A 242 -4.44 -1.02 -2.96
N PRO A 243 -4.53 -2.15 -3.69
CA PRO A 243 -5.29 -3.29 -3.21
C PRO A 243 -4.59 -3.97 -2.02
N TYR A 244 -5.37 -4.35 -1.01
CA TYR A 244 -4.88 -5.16 0.10
C TYR A 244 -4.84 -6.63 -0.31
N THR A 245 -3.63 -7.19 -0.47
CA THR A 245 -3.42 -8.54 -1.07
C THR A 245 -2.75 -9.52 -0.11
N ASN A 246 -2.82 -9.25 1.20
CA ASN A 246 -2.20 -10.09 2.23
C ASN A 246 -2.60 -11.57 2.08
N ARG A 247 -1.68 -12.52 2.23
CA ARG A 247 -1.98 -13.96 2.18
C ARG A 247 -2.84 -14.43 0.98
N SER A 248 -2.66 -13.81 -0.19
CA SER A 248 -3.29 -14.23 -1.46
C SER A 248 -4.82 -14.39 -1.37
N PRO A 249 -5.57 -13.30 -1.23
CA PRO A 249 -7.01 -13.34 -1.00
C PRO A 249 -7.79 -13.89 -2.21
N SER A 250 -8.93 -14.49 -1.92
CA SER A 250 -9.95 -14.85 -2.92
C SER A 250 -11.01 -13.75 -2.97
N TYR A 251 -11.24 -13.18 -4.15
CA TYR A 251 -12.18 -12.07 -4.33
C TYR A 251 -13.54 -12.51 -4.87
N THR A 252 -14.59 -11.85 -4.39
CA THR A 252 -15.96 -11.95 -4.93
C THR A 252 -16.64 -10.59 -4.87
N SER A 253 -17.46 -10.24 -5.86
CA SER A 253 -18.26 -9.01 -5.80
C SER A 253 -19.41 -9.16 -4.82
N LEU A 254 -19.58 -8.17 -3.94
CA LEU A 254 -20.80 -8.04 -3.15
C LEU A 254 -21.96 -7.64 -4.08
N ARG A 255 -23.17 -7.96 -3.64
CA ARG A 255 -24.42 -7.83 -4.41
C ARG A 255 -25.55 -7.40 -3.50
N ASN A 256 -26.59 -6.83 -4.06
CA ASN A 256 -27.85 -6.57 -3.37
C ASN A 256 -29.01 -6.91 -4.29
N ALA A 257 -30.23 -6.58 -3.87
CA ALA A 257 -31.43 -6.77 -4.68
C ALA A 257 -31.36 -6.06 -6.05
N ALA A 258 -30.55 -5.01 -6.19
CA ALA A 258 -30.34 -4.28 -7.44
C ALA A 258 -29.24 -4.88 -8.34
N GLY A 259 -28.53 -5.92 -7.90
CA GLY A 259 -27.50 -6.61 -8.67
C GLY A 259 -26.10 -6.54 -8.04
N SER A 260 -25.07 -6.61 -8.87
CA SER A 260 -23.67 -6.49 -8.40
C SER A 260 -23.39 -5.08 -7.89
N SER A 261 -22.76 -4.98 -6.73
CA SER A 261 -22.27 -3.70 -6.20
C SER A 261 -20.86 -3.41 -6.71
N ARG A 262 -20.41 -2.17 -6.49
CA ARG A 262 -19.02 -1.75 -6.75
C ARG A 262 -18.01 -2.38 -5.77
N TYR A 263 -18.48 -3.00 -4.69
CA TYR A 263 -17.62 -3.60 -3.68
C TYR A 263 -17.26 -5.03 -4.04
N GLN A 264 -16.03 -5.41 -3.75
CA GLN A 264 -15.58 -6.79 -3.68
C GLN A 264 -15.03 -7.11 -2.29
N LEU A 265 -15.33 -8.32 -1.85
CA LEU A 265 -14.80 -8.91 -0.63
C LEU A 265 -13.59 -9.75 -0.99
N GLY A 266 -12.42 -9.40 -0.45
CA GLY A 266 -11.24 -10.25 -0.44
C GLY A 266 -11.22 -11.09 0.83
N VAL A 267 -11.34 -12.41 0.70
CA VAL A 267 -11.19 -13.35 1.81
C VAL A 267 -9.76 -13.83 1.86
N HIS A 268 -9.00 -13.38 2.86
CA HIS A 268 -7.59 -13.72 3.03
C HIS A 268 -7.47 -15.12 3.63
N ARG A 269 -6.39 -15.86 3.33
CA ARG A 269 -6.22 -17.21 3.88
C ARG A 269 -6.18 -17.16 5.41
N PRO A 270 -7.10 -17.86 6.10
CA PRO A 270 -7.13 -17.88 7.54
C PRO A 270 -5.97 -18.69 8.15
N THR A 271 -5.62 -18.38 9.40
CA THR A 271 -4.75 -19.21 10.22
C THR A 271 -5.51 -19.91 11.33
N LEU A 272 -5.19 -21.17 11.57
CA LEU A 272 -5.64 -21.91 12.73
C LEU A 272 -4.54 -21.93 13.80
N THR A 273 -4.89 -21.51 15.01
CA THR A 273 -4.10 -21.63 16.23
C THR A 273 -4.69 -22.71 17.14
N LYS A 274 -4.12 -22.92 18.34
CA LYS A 274 -4.69 -23.87 19.32
C LYS A 274 -6.10 -23.48 19.78
N GLU A 275 -6.39 -22.19 19.80
CA GLU A 275 -7.57 -21.62 20.48
C GLU A 275 -8.59 -21.03 19.49
N SER A 276 -8.12 -20.56 18.33
CA SER A 276 -8.96 -19.82 17.38
C SER A 276 -8.54 -20.00 15.93
N MET A 277 -9.51 -19.79 15.04
CA MET A 277 -9.25 -19.49 13.63
C MET A 277 -9.31 -17.98 13.43
N ASN A 278 -8.26 -17.43 12.83
CA ASN A 278 -8.14 -16.00 12.55
C ASN A 278 -8.22 -15.75 11.04
N VAL A 279 -9.12 -14.87 10.62
CA VAL A 279 -9.30 -14.50 9.21
C VAL A 279 -9.37 -12.99 9.05
N GLU A 280 -8.67 -12.49 8.04
CA GLU A 280 -8.82 -11.11 7.58
C GLU A 280 -9.75 -11.08 6.37
N LEU A 281 -10.61 -10.06 6.29
CA LEU A 281 -11.45 -9.77 5.13
C LEU A 281 -11.17 -8.33 4.70
N SER A 282 -10.93 -8.09 3.41
CA SER A 282 -10.83 -6.73 2.88
C SER A 282 -12.03 -6.37 2.02
N LEU A 283 -12.49 -5.13 2.17
CA LEU A 283 -13.46 -4.54 1.26
C LEU A 283 -12.71 -3.63 0.31
N GLN A 284 -12.94 -3.79 -0.98
CA GLN A 284 -12.25 -3.03 -2.03
C GLN A 284 -13.24 -2.69 -3.13
N ASP A 285 -12.93 -1.68 -3.95
CA ASP A 285 -13.71 -1.39 -5.15
C ASP A 285 -13.27 -2.32 -6.30
N VAL A 286 -14.22 -2.82 -7.08
CA VAL A 286 -13.96 -3.68 -8.25
C VAL A 286 -13.10 -2.99 -9.31
N GLU A 287 -13.14 -1.65 -9.38
CA GLU A 287 -12.29 -0.87 -10.27
C GLU A 287 -11.14 -0.17 -9.54
N LEU A 288 -10.85 -0.54 -8.29
CA LEU A 288 -9.81 0.08 -7.46
C LEU A 288 -10.05 1.58 -7.17
N ARG A 289 -11.28 2.08 -7.24
CA ARG A 289 -11.58 3.42 -6.72
C ARG A 289 -11.46 3.41 -5.18
N PRO A 290 -11.07 4.53 -4.56
CA PRO A 290 -11.18 4.65 -3.12
C PRO A 290 -12.62 4.46 -2.64
N ILE A 291 -12.76 3.82 -1.49
CA ILE A 291 -14.04 3.57 -0.83
C ILE A 291 -13.95 4.02 0.62
N ASN A 292 -15.07 4.53 1.13
CA ASN A 292 -15.20 4.81 2.54
C ASN A 292 -15.38 3.50 3.31
N LYS A 293 -14.98 3.48 4.59
CA LYS A 293 -15.35 2.38 5.49
C LYS A 293 -16.88 2.30 5.59
N PRO A 294 -17.49 1.12 5.42
CA PRO A 294 -18.91 0.96 5.73
C PRO A 294 -19.17 1.16 7.22
N THR A 295 -20.39 1.55 7.57
CA THR A 295 -20.80 1.77 8.96
C THR A 295 -20.74 0.49 9.80
N ALA A 296 -21.11 -0.64 9.19
CA ALA A 296 -21.05 -1.94 9.86
C ALA A 296 -20.84 -3.08 8.85
N TYR A 297 -20.46 -4.24 9.38
CA TYR A 297 -20.39 -5.50 8.67
C TYR A 297 -21.07 -6.61 9.47
N ARG A 298 -21.48 -7.65 8.75
CA ARG A 298 -21.91 -8.93 9.30
C ARG A 298 -21.28 -10.05 8.49
N VAL A 299 -20.57 -10.93 9.16
CA VAL A 299 -19.85 -12.06 8.59
C VAL A 299 -20.42 -13.36 9.14
N ILE A 300 -20.67 -14.31 8.24
CA ILE A 300 -20.97 -15.68 8.58
C ILE A 300 -19.80 -16.55 8.14
N LEU A 301 -19.21 -17.27 9.09
CA LEU A 301 -18.18 -18.27 8.84
C LEU A 301 -18.80 -19.66 9.05
N ARG A 302 -18.72 -20.51 8.02
CA ARG A 302 -19.15 -21.91 8.12
C ARG A 302 -17.95 -22.83 7.94
N PRO A 303 -17.56 -23.61 8.97
CA PRO A 303 -16.48 -24.57 8.85
C PRO A 303 -16.79 -25.64 7.80
N ILE A 304 -15.77 -26.09 7.06
CA ILE A 304 -15.89 -27.18 6.09
C ILE A 304 -14.90 -28.28 6.46
N ALA A 305 -15.42 -29.48 6.71
CA ALA A 305 -14.65 -30.69 6.96
C ALA A 305 -15.05 -31.77 5.96
N LYS A 306 -14.09 -32.47 5.36
CA LYS A 306 -14.33 -33.55 4.37
C LYS A 306 -15.33 -33.12 3.27
N GLN A 307 -15.18 -31.89 2.76
CA GLN A 307 -16.04 -31.28 1.74
C GLN A 307 -17.51 -31.07 2.15
N ARG A 308 -17.84 -31.14 3.43
CA ARG A 308 -19.18 -30.85 3.97
C ARG A 308 -19.13 -29.65 4.90
N ILE A 309 -20.14 -28.79 4.79
CA ILE A 309 -20.33 -27.68 5.71
C ILE A 309 -20.79 -28.24 7.06
N LEU A 310 -20.18 -27.77 8.15
CA LEU A 310 -20.57 -28.09 9.52
C LEU A 310 -21.63 -27.07 9.98
N ASP A 311 -22.86 -27.20 9.50
CA ASP A 311 -23.93 -26.20 9.69
C ASP A 311 -24.27 -25.92 11.17
N VAL A 312 -24.08 -26.89 12.05
CA VAL A 312 -24.31 -26.75 13.50
C VAL A 312 -23.32 -25.80 14.18
N GLN A 313 -22.20 -25.45 13.53
CA GLN A 313 -21.12 -24.66 14.12
C GLN A 313 -20.79 -23.42 13.27
N GLN A 314 -21.84 -22.71 12.84
CA GLN A 314 -21.70 -21.43 12.15
C GLN A 314 -21.38 -20.29 13.11
N TYR A 315 -20.46 -19.41 12.72
CA TYR A 315 -20.12 -18.20 13.47
C TYR A 315 -20.77 -17.01 12.80
N VAL A 316 -21.61 -16.28 13.55
CA VAL A 316 -22.27 -15.05 13.08
C VAL A 316 -21.67 -13.88 13.84
N ILE A 317 -20.95 -13.03 13.12
CA ILE A 317 -20.13 -11.97 13.70
C ILE A 317 -20.56 -10.65 13.08
N ALA A 318 -20.92 -9.67 13.89
CA ALA A 318 -21.19 -8.32 13.42
C ALA A 318 -20.30 -7.32 14.15
N GLY A 319 -19.94 -6.25 13.45
CA GLY A 319 -19.05 -5.24 13.99
C GLY A 319 -18.97 -4.01 13.10
N ASN A 320 -18.26 -3.01 13.60
CA ASN A 320 -17.96 -1.74 12.94
C ASN A 320 -16.46 -1.37 13.10
N ALA A 321 -15.68 -2.26 13.71
CA ALA A 321 -14.26 -2.09 13.89
C ALA A 321 -13.50 -2.61 12.66
N PHE A 322 -12.70 -1.74 12.06
CA PHE A 322 -11.78 -2.06 10.98
C PHE A 322 -10.35 -1.84 11.46
N MET A 323 -9.40 -2.62 10.96
CA MET A 323 -7.98 -2.45 11.25
C MET A 323 -7.52 -1.06 10.79
N THR A 324 -6.68 -0.42 11.60
CA THR A 324 -6.01 0.84 11.27
C THR A 324 -4.80 0.60 10.36
N ASP A 325 -4.32 1.66 9.70
CA ASP A 325 -3.09 1.64 8.90
C ASP A 325 -3.10 0.63 7.74
N LYS A 326 -4.29 0.24 7.26
CA LYS A 326 -4.49 -0.63 6.11
C LYS A 326 -4.95 0.18 4.90
N PRO A 327 -4.48 -0.14 3.67
CA PRO A 327 -4.77 0.65 2.46
C PRO A 327 -6.24 0.57 1.98
N ALA A 328 -7.04 -0.29 2.62
CA ALA A 328 -8.47 -0.47 2.40
C ALA A 328 -9.13 -0.86 3.74
N PRO A 329 -10.47 -0.79 3.87
CA PRO A 329 -11.16 -1.32 5.04
C PRO A 329 -10.88 -2.83 5.21
N VAL A 330 -10.20 -3.21 6.29
CA VAL A 330 -9.89 -4.60 6.63
C VAL A 330 -10.57 -4.97 7.95
N ILE A 331 -11.32 -6.07 7.92
CA ILE A 331 -11.95 -6.68 9.08
C ILE A 331 -11.04 -7.80 9.57
N SER A 332 -10.72 -7.83 10.86
CA SER A 332 -10.01 -8.93 11.50
C SER A 332 -10.98 -9.70 12.41
N ILE A 333 -11.08 -11.00 12.21
CA ILE A 333 -11.99 -11.87 12.93
C ILE A 333 -11.22 -13.01 13.58
N SER A 334 -11.49 -13.23 14.86
CA SER A 334 -11.06 -14.43 15.60
C SER A 334 -12.29 -15.24 16.00
N ALA A 335 -12.40 -16.44 15.45
CA ALA A 335 -13.43 -17.42 15.76
C ALA A 335 -12.86 -18.46 16.73
N LEU A 336 -13.26 -18.38 18.01
CA LEU A 336 -12.78 -19.28 19.05
C LEU A 336 -13.40 -20.69 18.90
N ASN A 337 -12.72 -21.70 19.44
CA ASN A 337 -13.19 -23.09 19.44
C ASN A 337 -13.52 -23.62 18.04
N TRP A 338 -12.71 -23.23 17.05
CA TRP A 338 -12.87 -23.68 15.66
C TRP A 338 -12.74 -25.21 15.54
N PRO A 339 -13.60 -25.89 14.75
CA PRO A 339 -13.54 -27.35 14.62
C PRO A 339 -12.20 -27.83 14.06
N ARG A 340 -11.55 -28.76 14.76
CA ARG A 340 -10.19 -29.22 14.40
C ARG A 340 -10.16 -29.98 13.07
N GLU A 341 -11.27 -30.61 12.71
CA GLU A 341 -11.45 -31.34 11.46
C GLU A 341 -11.72 -30.43 10.25
N ALA A 342 -11.99 -29.13 10.48
CA ALA A 342 -12.31 -28.19 9.41
C ALA A 342 -11.05 -27.69 8.72
N THR A 343 -10.87 -28.09 7.46
CA THR A 343 -9.72 -27.74 6.61
C THR A 343 -9.95 -26.49 5.76
N SER A 344 -11.18 -25.98 5.76
CA SER A 344 -11.58 -24.81 4.96
C SER A 344 -12.72 -24.07 5.64
N VAL A 345 -12.96 -22.84 5.23
CA VAL A 345 -14.08 -22.02 5.70
C VAL A 345 -14.84 -21.48 4.51
N GLN A 346 -16.16 -21.51 4.60
CA GLN A 346 -17.05 -20.74 3.75
C GLN A 346 -17.36 -19.40 4.42
N VAL A 347 -17.14 -18.30 3.70
CA VAL A 347 -17.37 -16.94 4.19
C VAL A 347 -18.50 -16.28 3.41
N THR A 348 -19.45 -15.74 4.16
CA THR A 348 -20.47 -14.80 3.65
C THR A 348 -20.28 -13.48 4.39
N CYS A 349 -20.19 -12.37 3.67
CA CYS A 349 -20.14 -11.04 4.28
C CYS A 349 -21.31 -10.21 3.76
N ALA A 350 -21.84 -9.39 4.66
CA ALA A 350 -22.72 -8.29 4.35
C ALA A 350 -22.18 -6.99 4.96
N ILE A 351 -22.37 -5.86 4.29
CA ILE A 351 -21.98 -4.54 4.78
C ILE A 351 -23.16 -3.57 4.78
N LEU A 352 -23.17 -2.67 5.74
CA LEU A 352 -24.13 -1.59 5.88
C LEU A 352 -23.41 -0.27 5.62
N GLU A 353 -23.85 0.45 4.60
CA GLU A 353 -23.31 1.79 4.27
C GLU A 353 -24.09 2.92 4.93
N GLU A 354 -25.33 2.65 5.34
CA GLU A 354 -26.21 3.65 5.97
C GLU A 354 -25.61 4.13 7.30
N GLU A 355 -25.71 5.42 7.57
CA GLU A 355 -25.32 5.98 8.85
C GLU A 355 -26.31 5.54 9.94
N ILE A 356 -25.80 5.15 11.10
CA ILE A 356 -26.65 4.79 12.24
C ILE A 356 -26.97 6.09 13.00
N PRO A 357 -28.25 6.49 13.10
CA PRO A 357 -28.63 7.71 13.82
C PRO A 357 -28.13 7.70 15.26
N ALA A 358 -27.68 8.86 15.77
CA ALA A 358 -27.09 8.95 17.10
C ALA A 358 -28.07 8.56 18.24
N ASP A 359 -29.37 8.69 18.00
CA ASP A 359 -30.47 8.30 18.89
C ASP A 359 -30.89 6.83 18.73
N ALA A 360 -30.38 6.12 17.72
CA ALA A 360 -30.68 4.70 17.47
C ALA A 360 -29.89 3.74 18.37
N TYR A 361 -29.12 4.25 19.34
CA TYR A 361 -28.36 3.45 20.29
C TYR A 361 -29.06 3.34 21.64
N SER A 362 -29.08 2.14 22.21
CA SER A 362 -29.70 1.81 23.50
C SER A 362 -28.65 1.37 24.52
N THR A 363 -28.89 1.63 25.80
CA THR A 363 -28.02 1.15 26.90
C THR A 363 -28.22 -0.34 27.16
N LEU A 364 -27.28 -0.98 27.85
CA LEU A 364 -27.44 -2.40 28.26
C LEU A 364 -28.74 -2.66 29.03
N ALA A 365 -29.15 -1.73 29.89
CA ALA A 365 -30.38 -1.86 30.67
C ALA A 365 -31.63 -1.87 29.77
N GLN A 366 -31.64 -1.05 28.71
CA GLN A 366 -32.72 -1.02 27.72
C GLN A 366 -32.72 -2.28 26.84
N LEU A 367 -31.55 -2.81 26.51
CA LEU A 367 -31.44 -4.02 25.67
C LEU A 367 -31.90 -5.29 26.40
N LYS A 368 -31.66 -5.39 27.72
CA LYS A 368 -32.14 -6.52 28.54
C LYS A 368 -33.67 -6.63 28.59
N SER A 369 -34.39 -5.53 28.33
CA SER A 369 -35.85 -5.52 28.26
C SER A 369 -36.40 -5.50 26.82
N ASP A 370 -35.54 -5.42 25.81
CA ASP A 370 -35.95 -5.43 24.41
C ASP A 370 -36.17 -6.86 23.92
N SER A 371 -37.43 -7.25 23.74
CA SER A 371 -37.82 -8.57 23.23
C SER A 371 -37.22 -8.96 21.86
N ARG A 372 -36.71 -8.00 21.09
CA ARG A 372 -36.03 -8.24 19.80
C ARG A 372 -34.56 -8.64 19.98
N VAL A 373 -34.00 -8.32 21.14
CA VAL A 373 -32.59 -8.52 21.47
C VAL A 373 -32.51 -9.70 22.42
N ALA A 374 -31.96 -10.81 21.94
CA ALA A 374 -31.80 -12.00 22.77
C ALA A 374 -30.60 -11.91 23.71
N LEU A 375 -30.35 -10.76 24.35
CA LEU A 375 -29.24 -10.56 25.28
C LEU A 375 -29.59 -11.20 26.63
N LEU A 376 -28.87 -12.27 26.96
CA LEU A 376 -29.05 -13.01 28.21
C LEU A 376 -28.22 -12.41 29.35
N ASP A 377 -26.97 -12.08 29.05
CA ASP A 377 -26.04 -11.55 30.05
C ASP A 377 -25.02 -10.57 29.44
N ALA A 378 -24.52 -9.69 30.29
CA ALA A 378 -23.44 -8.76 29.98
C ALA A 378 -22.61 -8.55 31.26
N LYS A 379 -21.35 -8.99 31.24
CA LYS A 379 -20.51 -9.04 32.44
C LYS A 379 -19.05 -8.66 32.15
N VAL A 380 -18.49 -7.80 32.99
CA VAL A 380 -17.04 -7.56 33.06
C VAL A 380 -16.36 -8.69 33.81
N VAL A 381 -15.27 -9.20 33.25
CA VAL A 381 -14.49 -10.29 33.86
C VAL A 381 -13.70 -9.71 35.03
N LYS A 382 -13.80 -10.33 36.21
CA LYS A 382 -13.18 -9.77 37.43
C LYS A 382 -11.66 -9.85 37.36
N GLU A 383 -11.16 -10.92 36.76
CA GLU A 383 -9.74 -11.23 36.56
C GLU A 383 -9.14 -10.42 35.40
N ASP A 384 -9.99 -9.88 34.52
CA ASP A 384 -9.61 -9.04 33.37
C ASP A 384 -10.65 -7.91 33.20
N PRO A 385 -10.51 -6.79 33.94
CA PRO A 385 -11.49 -5.72 33.92
C PRO A 385 -11.53 -4.92 32.61
N ASN A 386 -10.62 -5.24 31.67
CA ASN A 386 -10.65 -4.71 30.31
C ASN A 386 -11.56 -5.53 29.38
N LEU A 387 -12.08 -6.67 29.85
CA LEU A 387 -12.89 -7.59 29.06
C LEU A 387 -14.36 -7.55 29.49
N LEU A 388 -15.23 -7.15 28.56
CA LEU A 388 -16.67 -7.29 28.66
C LEU A 388 -17.13 -8.48 27.82
N ILE A 389 -17.88 -9.40 28.44
CA ILE A 389 -18.51 -10.53 27.77
C ILE A 389 -20.00 -10.24 27.61
N LEU A 390 -20.49 -10.37 26.38
CA LEU A 390 -21.91 -10.34 26.03
C LEU A 390 -22.34 -11.76 25.64
N VAL A 391 -23.44 -12.23 26.23
CA VAL A 391 -24.03 -13.54 25.92
C VAL A 391 -25.41 -13.33 25.33
N GLN A 392 -25.62 -13.82 24.11
CA GLN A 392 -26.89 -13.71 23.40
C GLN A 392 -27.38 -15.08 22.93
N ASN A 393 -28.69 -15.30 22.78
CA ASN A 393 -29.15 -16.45 21.99
C ASN A 393 -28.74 -16.25 20.53
N LEU A 394 -28.44 -17.34 19.83
CA LEU A 394 -28.30 -17.34 18.38
C LEU A 394 -29.61 -16.83 17.75
N GLY A 395 -29.50 -15.85 16.87
CA GLY A 395 -30.66 -15.19 16.28
C GLY A 395 -30.31 -14.32 15.08
N SER A 396 -31.30 -13.59 14.59
CA SER A 396 -31.16 -12.69 13.43
C SER A 396 -30.62 -11.30 13.78
N THR A 397 -30.51 -10.98 15.08
CA THR A 397 -30.04 -9.70 15.59
C THR A 397 -28.61 -9.79 16.08
N SER A 398 -27.83 -8.73 15.85
CA SER A 398 -26.48 -8.59 16.38
C SER A 398 -26.31 -7.24 17.04
N LEU A 399 -25.47 -7.15 18.07
CA LEU A 399 -25.25 -5.90 18.79
C LEU A 399 -23.99 -5.22 18.29
N LEU A 400 -24.15 -3.97 17.86
CA LEU A 400 -23.05 -3.09 17.48
C LEU A 400 -22.79 -2.12 18.62
N ILE A 401 -21.62 -2.19 19.26
CA ILE A 401 -21.25 -1.15 20.23
C ILE A 401 -21.07 0.18 19.49
N LYS A 402 -21.59 1.26 20.07
CA LYS A 402 -21.28 2.62 19.60
C LYS A 402 -19.77 2.73 19.55
N PRO A 403 -19.17 3.19 18.43
CA PRO A 403 -17.73 3.40 18.40
C PRO A 403 -17.27 4.15 19.66
N THR A 404 -16.19 3.69 20.30
CA THR A 404 -15.47 4.40 21.36
C THR A 404 -13.96 4.30 21.14
N GLU A 405 -13.18 5.28 21.60
CA GLU A 405 -11.71 5.26 21.53
C GLU A 405 -11.07 4.12 22.35
N THR A 406 -11.84 3.58 23.29
CA THR A 406 -11.35 2.59 24.24
C THR A 406 -11.47 1.16 23.73
N LEU A 407 -12.28 0.85 22.72
CA LEU A 407 -12.43 -0.51 22.22
C LEU A 407 -11.25 -0.89 21.31
N ILE A 408 -10.51 -1.94 21.68
CA ILE A 408 -9.36 -2.45 20.92
C ILE A 408 -9.78 -3.52 19.92
N SER A 409 -10.51 -4.53 20.39
CA SER A 409 -10.81 -5.70 19.57
C SER A 409 -12.07 -6.42 20.05
N THR A 410 -12.61 -7.23 19.14
CA THR A 410 -13.78 -8.07 19.38
C THR A 410 -13.45 -9.51 19.00
N GLN A 411 -13.84 -10.46 19.84
CA GLN A 411 -13.77 -11.89 19.52
C GLN A 411 -15.15 -12.53 19.69
N THR A 412 -15.39 -13.62 18.95
CA THR A 412 -16.68 -14.29 18.99
C THR A 412 -16.50 -15.80 19.13
N GLU A 413 -17.37 -16.38 19.95
CA GLU A 413 -17.51 -17.80 20.17
C GLU A 413 -18.97 -18.21 19.99
N VAL A 414 -19.20 -19.40 19.46
CA VAL A 414 -20.54 -19.98 19.34
C VAL A 414 -20.59 -21.27 20.14
N ASP A 415 -21.52 -21.31 21.10
CA ASP A 415 -21.90 -22.53 21.79
C ASP A 415 -23.13 -23.12 21.10
N SER A 416 -22.86 -24.01 20.16
CA SER A 416 -23.91 -24.69 19.38
C SER A 416 -24.83 -25.59 20.23
N GLN A 417 -24.39 -26.05 21.39
CA GLN A 417 -25.18 -26.96 22.23
C GLN A 417 -26.28 -26.19 22.98
N ASN A 418 -25.94 -24.99 23.45
CA ASN A 418 -26.85 -24.11 24.19
C ASN A 418 -27.47 -23.01 23.31
N GLU A 419 -27.19 -23.03 22.00
CA GLU A 419 -27.60 -22.02 21.04
C GLU A 419 -27.19 -20.58 21.45
N LEU A 420 -25.95 -20.42 21.93
CA LEU A 420 -25.44 -19.12 22.40
C LEU A 420 -24.39 -18.51 21.48
N LEU A 421 -24.42 -17.19 21.38
CA LEU A 421 -23.39 -16.32 20.83
C LEU A 421 -22.69 -15.60 21.98
N ILE A 422 -21.39 -15.79 22.12
CA ILE A 422 -20.57 -15.15 23.14
C ILE A 422 -19.64 -14.16 22.45
N THR A 423 -19.82 -12.87 22.72
CA THR A 423 -18.99 -11.79 22.18
C THR A 423 -18.10 -11.22 23.28
N ARG A 424 -16.80 -11.16 23.03
CA ARG A 424 -15.78 -10.62 23.93
C ARG A 424 -15.30 -9.28 23.38
N LEU A 425 -15.48 -8.22 24.16
CA LEU A 425 -15.08 -6.85 23.82
C LEU A 425 -13.90 -6.46 24.72
N TYR A 426 -12.76 -6.16 24.11
CA TYR A 426 -11.53 -5.79 24.81
C TYR A 426 -11.30 -4.29 24.75
N PHE A 427 -11.12 -3.67 25.91
CA PHE A 427 -10.92 -2.24 26.07
C PHE A 427 -9.48 -1.88 26.47
N THR A 428 -9.04 -0.66 26.16
CA THR A 428 -7.72 -0.11 26.54
C THR A 428 -7.61 0.20 28.02
N THR A 429 -8.74 0.49 28.67
CA THR A 429 -8.81 0.84 30.09
C THR A 429 -9.85 -0.02 30.80
N PRO A 430 -9.63 -0.36 32.08
CA PRO A 430 -10.60 -1.09 32.89
C PRO A 430 -11.95 -0.40 32.89
N LEU A 431 -13.02 -1.19 32.73
CA LEU A 431 -14.38 -0.69 32.85
C LEU A 431 -14.93 -0.92 34.26
N ASP A 432 -15.45 0.13 34.88
CA ASP A 432 -16.26 0.00 36.09
C ASP A 432 -17.74 -0.31 35.76
N GLN A 433 -18.53 -0.62 36.79
CA GLN A 433 -19.94 -0.97 36.60
C GLN A 433 -20.79 0.16 36.01
N GLU A 434 -20.48 1.41 36.32
CA GLU A 434 -21.23 2.57 35.83
C GLU A 434 -20.93 2.79 34.34
N GLN A 435 -19.66 2.70 33.96
CA GLN A 435 -19.21 2.78 32.57
C GLN A 435 -19.86 1.70 31.71
N VAL A 436 -19.92 0.46 32.21
CA VAL A 436 -20.59 -0.66 31.52
C VAL A 436 -22.06 -0.36 31.30
N GLN A 437 -22.77 0.14 32.32
CA GLN A 437 -24.20 0.47 32.21
C GLN A 437 -24.46 1.59 31.19
N ASN A 438 -23.51 2.51 31.03
CA ASN A 438 -23.58 3.63 30.10
C ASN A 438 -23.10 3.28 28.68
N LEU A 439 -22.57 2.08 28.45
CA LEU A 439 -22.27 1.61 27.10
C LEU A 439 -23.55 1.56 26.27
N LYS A 440 -23.42 2.04 25.03
CA LYS A 440 -24.52 2.17 24.08
C LYS A 440 -24.32 1.21 22.92
N PHE A 441 -25.36 0.49 22.55
CA PHE A 441 -25.34 -0.46 21.43
C PHE A 441 -26.49 -0.19 20.47
N HIS A 442 -26.25 -0.44 19.20
CA HIS A 442 -27.25 -0.46 18.17
C HIS A 442 -27.61 -1.91 17.82
N VAL A 443 -28.90 -2.17 17.64
CA VAL A 443 -29.41 -3.49 17.27
C VAL A 443 -29.43 -3.58 15.75
N LEU A 444 -28.55 -4.40 15.19
CA LEU A 444 -28.53 -4.69 13.75
C LEU A 444 -29.57 -5.77 13.45
N ASP A 445 -30.62 -5.39 12.72
CA ASP A 445 -31.67 -6.28 12.23
C ASP A 445 -31.56 -6.42 10.71
N THR A 446 -31.10 -7.59 10.28
CA THR A 446 -30.89 -7.92 8.86
C THR A 446 -32.18 -7.91 8.03
N SER A 447 -33.36 -7.96 8.65
CA SER A 447 -34.64 -7.88 7.94
C SER A 447 -35.09 -6.45 7.63
N ARG A 448 -34.50 -5.45 8.31
CA ARG A 448 -34.95 -4.04 8.23
C ARG A 448 -33.97 -3.10 7.55
N GLN A 449 -32.71 -3.50 7.41
CA GLN A 449 -31.62 -2.65 6.92
C GLN A 449 -31.23 -3.01 5.48
N SER A 450 -30.80 -2.01 4.71
CA SER A 450 -30.37 -2.20 3.32
C SER A 450 -28.93 -2.71 3.28
N TRP A 451 -28.75 -4.00 3.52
CA TRP A 451 -27.43 -4.64 3.48
C TRP A 451 -27.00 -4.95 2.04
N LEU A 452 -25.70 -4.73 1.75
CA LEU A 452 -25.04 -5.34 0.59
C LEU A 452 -24.51 -6.71 1.03
N HIS A 453 -24.84 -7.80 0.34
CA HIS A 453 -24.38 -9.15 0.70
C HIS A 453 -23.63 -9.83 -0.44
N ASN A 454 -22.85 -10.85 -0.14
CA ASN A 454 -22.34 -11.75 -1.17
C ASN A 454 -23.41 -12.77 -1.67
N TYR A 455 -24.59 -12.30 -2.11
CA TYR A 455 -25.77 -13.14 -2.41
C TYR A 455 -25.56 -14.23 -3.47
N ALA A 456 -24.54 -14.13 -4.33
CA ALA A 456 -24.41 -15.05 -5.47
C ALA A 456 -23.49 -16.24 -5.22
N THR A 457 -22.45 -16.16 -4.38
CA THR A 457 -21.58 -17.32 -4.10
C THR A 457 -20.74 -17.07 -2.85
N PRO A 458 -20.98 -17.78 -1.74
CA PRO A 458 -20.06 -17.77 -0.61
C PRO A 458 -18.62 -18.08 -1.05
N VAL A 459 -17.63 -17.46 -0.41
CA VAL A 459 -16.22 -17.71 -0.77
C VAL A 459 -15.70 -18.83 0.10
N THR A 460 -15.17 -19.89 -0.53
CA THR A 460 -14.48 -20.96 0.19
C THR A 460 -12.98 -20.76 0.08
N VAL A 461 -12.29 -20.72 1.22
CA VAL A 461 -10.83 -20.65 1.30
C VAL A 461 -10.28 -21.77 2.19
N PRO A 462 -9.11 -22.35 1.86
CA PRO A 462 -8.43 -23.28 2.75
C PRO A 462 -7.92 -22.56 4.00
N VAL A 463 -7.84 -23.28 5.12
CA VAL A 463 -7.29 -22.77 6.39
C VAL A 463 -5.85 -23.26 6.53
N ASP A 464 -4.92 -22.33 6.73
CA ASP A 464 -3.51 -22.65 6.98
C ASP A 464 -3.31 -22.97 8.47
N ILE A 465 -2.62 -24.07 8.78
CA ILE A 465 -2.27 -24.44 10.16
C ILE A 465 -0.94 -23.77 10.50
N GLU A 466 -0.88 -22.95 11.55
CA GLU A 466 0.40 -22.39 11.99
C GLU A 466 1.35 -23.50 12.48
N ASP A 467 2.61 -23.46 12.04
CA ASP A 467 3.60 -24.52 12.22
C ASP A 467 3.88 -24.90 13.69
N THR A 468 3.47 -24.08 14.67
CA THR A 468 3.55 -24.37 16.12
C THR A 468 2.51 -25.41 16.59
N LEU A 469 1.65 -25.90 15.69
CA LEU A 469 0.71 -26.99 15.91
C LEU A 469 1.18 -28.35 15.37
N LYS A 470 2.34 -28.42 14.71
CA LYS A 470 2.97 -29.73 14.45
C LYS A 470 3.48 -30.28 15.79
N PRO A 471 3.13 -31.53 16.14
CA PRO A 471 3.42 -32.13 17.44
C PRO A 471 4.91 -32.16 17.78
#